data_AF-A0A0W8I5L3-F1
#
_entry.id   AF-A0A0W8I5L3-F1
#
_cell.length_a   1.000
_cell.length_b   1.000
_cell.length_c   1.000
_cell.angle_alpha   90.00
_cell.angle_beta   90.00
_cell.angle_gamma   90.00
#
_symmetry.space_group_name_H-M   'P 1'
#
loop_
_entity.id
_entity.type
_entity.pdbx_description
1 polymer ?
#
loop_
_entity_poly.entity_id
_entity_poly.type
_entity_poly.pdbx_seq_one_letter_code
_entity_poly.pdbx_strand_id
1 'polypeptide(L)'
;MMSDDSTTRSEGSSGYVSSEGSFERKSHYIPERITRDGRDGFPVEPGRYRLAVSRACPWAHRTILTRHLLGLEDAISMAVAGPVHDEDSWTFDLDPGGVDPVLGIPRLKDAYDARPEGYPDSGITVPAFVDTTTGRVVTNDFHQMVKDLVTEWGDHHAPDAPDLWPEHLRDEIEEVSDLVYADVNNGVYRCGFAGSQEAYNEAFEQLFSRLDWLSERLADQRYLVGDQLTLADVRLWPTLVRFDAAYHGHFKCNRHKLTEMPVLWAYARDLWQTWDFGSTVDLEHVKAHYYATHRDINPTGVVPLGPDTSGWTTPHGRESLR
;
A
#
# COMPACT_ATOMS: atom_id res chain seq x y z
N MET A 1 -19.78 -51.71 -11.53
CA MET A 1 -18.43 -51.56 -10.94
C MET A 1 -17.53 -51.07 -12.06
N MET A 2 -16.96 -49.87 -12.07
CA MET A 2 -16.93 -48.73 -11.16
C MET A 2 -17.01 -47.49 -12.06
N SER A 3 -17.84 -46.52 -11.67
CA SER A 3 -17.81 -45.17 -12.23
C SER A 3 -16.60 -44.46 -11.63
N ASP A 4 -15.72 -43.90 -12.45
CA ASP A 4 -14.65 -43.02 -12.01
C ASP A 4 -14.94 -41.62 -12.56
N ASP A 5 -15.72 -40.87 -11.77
CA ASP A 5 -15.92 -39.44 -11.94
C ASP A 5 -14.82 -38.73 -11.13
N SER A 6 -13.66 -38.59 -11.76
CA SER A 6 -12.58 -37.73 -11.25
C SER A 6 -12.88 -36.28 -11.67
N THR A 7 -13.86 -35.68 -11.01
CA THR A 7 -13.97 -34.21 -10.97
C THR A 7 -12.78 -33.68 -10.18
N THR A 8 -11.73 -33.28 -10.89
CA THR A 8 -10.62 -32.50 -10.33
C THR A 8 -11.17 -31.14 -9.93
N ARG A 9 -11.47 -30.96 -8.64
CA ARG A 9 -11.64 -29.61 -8.07
C ARG A 9 -10.29 -28.91 -8.16
N SER A 10 -10.21 -27.84 -8.94
CA SER A 10 -9.11 -26.88 -8.84
C SER A 10 -9.21 -26.18 -7.48
N GLU A 11 -8.35 -26.56 -6.55
CA GLU A 11 -8.18 -25.84 -5.29
C GLU A 11 -7.62 -24.43 -5.58
N GLY A 12 -8.41 -23.41 -5.22
CA GLY A 12 -7.95 -22.07 -4.83
C GLY A 12 -7.15 -21.26 -5.86
N SER A 13 -7.79 -20.81 -6.94
CA SER A 13 -7.31 -19.63 -7.66
C SER A 13 -7.82 -18.39 -6.94
N SER A 14 -6.89 -17.52 -6.53
CA SER A 14 -7.20 -16.26 -5.86
C SER A 14 -7.87 -15.21 -6.77
N GLY A 15 -7.97 -15.49 -8.07
CA GLY A 15 -8.74 -14.70 -9.04
C GLY A 15 -8.13 -13.33 -9.37
N TYR A 16 -6.85 -13.09 -9.08
CA TYR A 16 -6.23 -11.78 -9.32
C TYR A 16 -5.83 -11.53 -10.78
N VAL A 17 -5.45 -12.58 -11.51
CA VAL A 17 -5.08 -12.48 -12.94
C VAL A 17 -6.35 -12.36 -13.76
N SER A 18 -6.42 -11.35 -14.64
CA SER A 18 -7.57 -11.20 -15.53
C SER A 18 -7.68 -12.42 -16.45
N SER A 19 -8.89 -12.94 -16.64
CA SER A 19 -9.12 -14.06 -17.56
C SER A 19 -8.79 -13.68 -19.00
N GLU A 20 -9.01 -12.41 -19.37
CA GLU A 20 -8.68 -11.84 -20.69
C GLU A 20 -8.34 -10.35 -20.53
N GLY A 21 -7.35 -9.85 -21.27
CA GLY A 21 -7.08 -8.40 -21.38
C GLY A 21 -6.47 -7.73 -20.13
N SER A 22 -6.83 -6.46 -19.91
CA SER A 22 -6.28 -5.61 -18.86
C SER A 22 -6.85 -5.92 -17.47
N PHE A 23 -6.02 -5.73 -16.44
CA PHE A 23 -6.47 -5.75 -15.05
C PHE A 23 -7.21 -4.46 -14.70
N GLU A 24 -8.43 -4.59 -14.19
CA GLU A 24 -9.26 -3.50 -13.66
C GLU A 24 -9.42 -3.62 -12.15
N ARG A 25 -9.16 -2.52 -11.43
CA ARG A 25 -9.28 -2.48 -9.97
C ARG A 25 -10.70 -2.15 -9.57
N LYS A 26 -11.32 -3.00 -8.74
CA LYS A 26 -12.58 -2.65 -8.04
C LYS A 26 -12.33 -1.47 -7.08
N SER A 27 -13.13 -0.41 -7.20
CA SER A 27 -12.94 0.88 -6.50
C SER A 27 -14.10 1.29 -5.58
N HIS A 28 -14.94 0.33 -5.16
CA HIS A 28 -16.03 0.61 -4.24
C HIS A 28 -15.53 0.60 -2.79
N TYR A 29 -15.10 1.77 -2.30
CA TYR A 29 -14.67 1.95 -0.91
C TYR A 29 -15.82 2.41 0.00
N ILE A 30 -15.57 2.30 1.29
CA ILE A 30 -16.41 2.80 2.38
C ILE A 30 -16.16 4.30 2.54
N PRO A 31 -17.11 5.18 2.19
CA PRO A 31 -16.87 6.61 2.05
C PRO A 31 -16.95 7.38 3.37
N GLU A 32 -17.45 6.79 4.46
CA GLU A 32 -17.53 7.44 5.76
C GLU A 32 -16.14 7.91 6.23
N ARG A 33 -16.10 9.02 6.96
CA ARG A 33 -14.84 9.65 7.38
C ARG A 33 -14.76 9.79 8.90
N ILE A 34 -13.53 9.76 9.41
CA ILE A 34 -13.23 10.14 10.79
C ILE A 34 -12.83 11.61 10.78
N THR A 35 -13.65 12.46 11.36
CA THR A 35 -13.54 13.92 11.19
C THR A 35 -13.67 14.62 12.52
N ARG A 36 -13.07 15.80 12.66
CA ARG A 36 -13.09 16.55 13.92
C ARG A 36 -14.51 16.93 14.37
N ASP A 37 -15.37 17.25 13.41
CA ASP A 37 -16.78 17.59 13.63
C ASP A 37 -17.68 16.34 13.81
N GLY A 38 -17.15 15.14 13.57
CA GLY A 38 -17.89 13.89 13.66
C GLY A 38 -19.09 13.80 12.71
N ARG A 39 -19.05 14.48 11.55
CA ARG A 39 -20.20 14.60 10.63
C ARG A 39 -20.81 13.27 10.18
N ASP A 40 -20.00 12.21 10.11
CA ASP A 40 -20.45 10.86 9.74
C ASP A 40 -20.68 9.95 10.96
N GLY A 41 -20.66 10.51 12.18
CA GLY A 41 -20.81 9.78 13.45
C GLY A 41 -19.49 9.24 14.03
N PHE A 42 -18.35 9.61 13.43
CA PHE A 42 -17.02 9.17 13.83
C PHE A 42 -16.11 10.39 14.12
N PRO A 43 -16.20 10.97 15.33
CA PRO A 43 -15.35 12.09 15.72
C PRO A 43 -13.89 11.66 15.93
N VAL A 44 -12.93 12.54 15.65
CA VAL A 44 -11.52 12.31 16.02
C VAL A 44 -11.38 12.16 17.54
N GLU A 45 -10.99 10.96 17.98
CA GLU A 45 -10.82 10.60 19.39
C GLU A 45 -9.59 9.68 19.55
N PRO A 46 -8.48 10.17 20.13
CA PRO A 46 -7.29 9.36 20.38
C PRO A 46 -7.61 8.09 21.17
N GLY A 47 -7.08 6.96 20.71
CA GLY A 47 -7.26 5.64 21.32
C GLY A 47 -8.54 4.90 20.90
N ARG A 48 -9.48 5.54 20.19
CA ARG A 48 -10.74 4.90 19.75
C ARG A 48 -10.61 4.10 18.46
N TYR A 49 -9.74 4.52 17.56
CA TYR A 49 -9.62 3.90 16.24
C TYR A 49 -8.39 3.01 16.17
N ARG A 50 -8.57 1.85 15.52
CA ARG A 50 -7.50 0.92 15.23
C ARG A 50 -7.32 0.79 13.73
N LEU A 51 -6.11 1.08 13.27
CA LEU A 51 -5.73 1.03 11.86
C LEU A 51 -5.31 -0.41 11.51
N ALA A 52 -6.19 -1.15 10.84
CA ALA A 52 -5.88 -2.46 10.30
C ALA A 52 -5.05 -2.33 9.02
N VAL A 53 -3.89 -3.00 8.99
CA VAL A 53 -2.91 -2.92 7.90
C VAL A 53 -2.31 -4.28 7.59
N SER A 54 -1.56 -4.33 6.49
CA SER A 54 -0.49 -5.31 6.30
C SER A 54 0.77 -4.58 5.89
N ARG A 55 1.94 -4.98 6.42
CA ARG A 55 3.24 -4.41 6.01
C ARG A 55 3.54 -4.71 4.54
N ALA A 56 2.92 -5.75 3.97
CA ALA A 56 3.05 -6.07 2.55
C ALA A 56 2.33 -5.09 1.62
N CYS A 57 1.16 -4.58 2.01
CA CYS A 57 0.29 -3.79 1.12
C CYS A 57 0.83 -2.36 0.93
N PRO A 58 1.11 -1.90 -0.31
CA PRO A 58 1.61 -0.54 -0.54
C PRO A 58 0.58 0.54 -0.19
N TRP A 59 -0.72 0.26 -0.34
CA TRP A 59 -1.79 1.20 0.02
C TRP A 59 -1.84 1.41 1.53
N ALA A 60 -1.75 0.32 2.30
CA ALA A 60 -1.70 0.40 3.75
C ALA A 60 -0.41 1.07 4.24
N HIS A 61 0.71 0.81 3.56
CA HIS A 61 1.99 1.44 3.90
C HIS A 61 1.92 2.98 3.83
N ARG A 62 1.09 3.58 2.97
CA ARG A 62 0.88 5.04 2.95
C ARG A 62 0.29 5.56 4.27
N THR A 63 -0.70 4.84 4.81
CA THR A 63 -1.30 5.20 6.11
C THR A 63 -0.33 4.97 7.27
N ILE A 64 0.52 3.94 7.19
CA ILE A 64 1.59 3.70 8.16
C ILE A 64 2.60 4.85 8.16
N LEU A 65 3.08 5.26 6.97
CA LEU A 65 4.01 6.38 6.82
C LEU A 65 3.40 7.69 7.30
N THR A 66 2.16 7.99 6.87
CA THR A 66 1.48 9.22 7.27
C THR A 66 1.27 9.25 8.78
N ARG A 67 0.85 8.14 9.41
CA ARG A 67 0.74 8.02 10.87
C ARG A 67 2.09 8.26 11.56
N HIS A 68 3.17 7.70 11.04
CA HIS A 68 4.51 7.84 11.60
C HIS A 68 5.05 9.27 11.50
N LEU A 69 4.99 9.86 10.30
CA LEU A 69 5.48 11.21 10.05
C LEU A 69 4.75 12.27 10.88
N LEU A 70 3.46 12.05 11.14
CA LEU A 70 2.65 12.97 11.93
C LEU A 70 2.73 12.71 13.44
N GLY A 71 3.46 11.68 13.89
CA GLY A 71 3.57 11.35 15.32
C GLY A 71 2.27 10.82 15.94
N LEU A 72 1.43 10.16 15.16
CA LEU A 72 0.10 9.70 15.57
C LEU A 72 0.11 8.30 16.21
N GLU A 73 1.28 7.79 16.62
CA GLU A 73 1.40 6.42 17.08
C GLU A 73 0.63 6.11 18.36
N ASP A 74 0.64 7.06 19.30
CA ASP A 74 -0.09 6.95 20.57
C ASP A 74 -1.60 7.19 20.39
N ALA A 75 -1.98 8.00 19.40
CA ALA A 75 -3.37 8.34 19.14
C ALA A 75 -4.11 7.25 18.34
N ILE A 76 -3.40 6.53 17.47
CA ILE A 76 -3.97 5.52 16.57
C ILE A 76 -3.18 4.23 16.72
N SER A 77 -3.80 3.20 17.30
CA SER A 77 -3.17 1.87 17.38
C SER A 77 -3.25 1.13 16.04
N MET A 78 -2.40 0.13 15.82
CA MET A 78 -2.41 -0.68 14.59
C MET A 78 -2.75 -2.15 14.85
N ALA A 79 -3.57 -2.73 13.98
CA ALA A 79 -3.78 -4.17 13.83
C ALA A 79 -2.99 -4.65 12.61
N VAL A 80 -1.94 -5.46 12.80
CA VAL A 80 -1.06 -5.88 11.69
C VAL A 80 -1.41 -7.29 11.26
N ALA A 81 -2.08 -7.41 10.11
CA ALA A 81 -2.42 -8.69 9.52
C ALA A 81 -1.18 -9.41 8.98
N GLY A 82 -1.25 -10.75 8.96
CA GLY A 82 -0.24 -11.62 8.38
C GLY A 82 0.01 -11.37 6.88
N PRO A 83 1.15 -11.85 6.36
CA PRO A 83 1.51 -11.69 4.94
C PRO A 83 0.64 -12.53 4.00
N VAL A 84 0.22 -13.71 4.45
CA VAL A 84 -0.40 -14.73 3.61
C VAL A 84 -1.80 -15.01 4.12
N HIS A 85 -2.74 -15.12 3.20
CA HIS A 85 -4.13 -15.39 3.51
C HIS A 85 -4.80 -16.14 2.36
N ASP A 86 -6.00 -16.66 2.62
CA ASP A 86 -6.86 -17.30 1.64
C ASP A 86 -7.85 -16.30 1.00
N GLU A 87 -8.94 -16.82 0.45
CA GLU A 87 -10.01 -16.07 -0.20
C GLU A 87 -10.79 -15.14 0.75
N ASP A 88 -10.76 -15.40 2.06
CA ASP A 88 -11.38 -14.56 3.08
C ASP A 88 -10.52 -13.34 3.46
N SER A 89 -9.37 -13.17 2.79
CA SER A 89 -8.45 -12.04 2.95
C SER A 89 -7.76 -11.99 4.33
N TRP A 90 -7.31 -10.81 4.74
CA TRP A 90 -6.39 -10.56 5.86
C TRP A 90 -6.75 -11.22 7.21
N THR A 91 -5.79 -11.96 7.76
CA THR A 91 -5.85 -12.66 9.07
C THR A 91 -4.90 -12.05 10.09
N PHE A 92 -5.20 -12.23 11.38
CA PHE A 92 -4.35 -11.80 12.51
C PHE A 92 -3.56 -12.98 13.10
N ASP A 93 -2.97 -13.79 12.24
CA ASP A 93 -2.24 -15.03 12.56
C ASP A 93 -0.85 -14.81 13.16
N LEU A 94 -0.33 -13.57 13.09
CA LEU A 94 0.92 -13.18 13.73
C LEU A 94 0.79 -12.94 15.25
N ASP A 95 -0.43 -12.68 15.72
CA ASP A 95 -0.71 -12.36 17.11
C ASP A 95 -1.00 -13.61 17.96
N PRO A 96 -0.77 -13.57 19.29
CA PRO A 96 -1.04 -14.70 20.17
C PRO A 96 -2.49 -15.20 20.07
N GLY A 97 -2.65 -16.49 19.77
CA GLY A 97 -3.97 -17.10 19.60
C GLY A 97 -4.60 -16.87 18.22
N GLY A 98 -3.90 -16.20 17.30
CA GLY A 98 -4.37 -15.95 15.93
C GLY A 98 -5.53 -14.96 15.88
N VAL A 99 -5.53 -13.97 16.77
CA VAL A 99 -6.56 -12.93 16.87
C VAL A 99 -5.92 -11.58 17.16
N ASP A 100 -6.51 -10.50 16.63
CA ASP A 100 -6.06 -9.16 16.98
C ASP A 100 -6.28 -8.90 18.49
N PRO A 101 -5.27 -8.41 19.23
CA PRO A 101 -5.34 -8.32 20.69
C PRO A 101 -6.32 -7.28 21.22
N VAL A 102 -6.81 -6.35 20.39
CA VAL A 102 -7.76 -5.30 20.80
C VAL A 102 -9.16 -5.61 20.29
N LEU A 103 -9.29 -6.02 19.03
CA LEU A 103 -10.57 -6.33 18.39
C LEU A 103 -11.07 -7.74 18.73
N GLY A 104 -10.17 -8.66 19.11
CA GLY A 104 -10.51 -10.05 19.44
C GLY A 104 -10.99 -10.88 18.26
N ILE A 105 -10.73 -10.44 17.02
CA ILE A 105 -11.16 -11.12 15.79
C ILE A 105 -10.00 -11.86 15.12
N PRO A 106 -10.22 -13.04 14.54
CA PRO A 106 -9.19 -13.78 13.81
C PRO A 106 -8.90 -13.24 12.41
N ARG A 107 -9.85 -12.52 11.81
CA ARG A 107 -9.77 -12.01 10.44
C ARG A 107 -10.41 -10.64 10.32
N LEU A 108 -9.89 -9.80 9.43
CA LEU A 108 -10.41 -8.46 9.20
C LEU A 108 -11.84 -8.48 8.63
N LYS A 109 -12.19 -9.55 7.89
CA LYS A 109 -13.54 -9.75 7.35
C LYS A 109 -14.63 -9.63 8.42
N ASP A 110 -14.38 -10.06 9.65
CA ASP A 110 -15.36 -9.98 10.74
C ASP A 110 -15.73 -8.53 11.08
N ALA A 111 -14.77 -7.59 10.99
CA ALA A 111 -15.02 -6.16 11.20
C ALA A 111 -15.80 -5.51 10.05
N TYR A 112 -15.64 -6.02 8.83
CA TYR A 112 -16.47 -5.61 7.69
C TYR A 112 -17.89 -6.14 7.83
N ASP A 113 -18.04 -7.40 8.22
CA ASP A 113 -19.35 -8.05 8.41
C ASP A 113 -20.12 -7.48 9.61
N ALA A 114 -19.43 -6.88 10.59
CA ALA A 114 -20.04 -6.17 11.71
C ALA A 114 -20.77 -4.86 11.32
N ARG A 115 -20.67 -4.41 10.06
CA ARG A 115 -21.39 -3.22 9.59
C ARG A 115 -22.90 -3.50 9.42
N PRO A 116 -23.80 -2.71 10.05
CA PRO A 116 -25.26 -2.94 9.96
C PRO A 116 -25.83 -2.91 8.53
N GLU A 117 -25.30 -2.00 7.71
CA GLU A 117 -25.62 -1.83 6.29
C GLU A 117 -25.08 -2.96 5.40
N GLY A 118 -24.29 -3.88 5.96
CA GLY A 118 -23.51 -4.87 5.23
C GLY A 118 -22.32 -4.25 4.50
N TYR A 119 -21.50 -5.08 3.88
CA TYR A 119 -20.42 -4.63 3.02
C TYR A 119 -20.73 -5.01 1.56
N PRO A 120 -20.71 -4.04 0.60
CA PRO A 120 -20.84 -4.38 -0.81
C PRO A 120 -19.69 -5.31 -1.22
N ASP A 121 -19.96 -6.23 -2.16
CA ASP A 121 -19.00 -7.22 -2.67
C ASP A 121 -17.83 -6.57 -3.44
N SER A 122 -16.95 -5.92 -2.69
CA SER A 122 -15.92 -4.98 -3.15
C SER A 122 -14.53 -5.33 -2.62
N GLY A 123 -14.40 -6.47 -1.96
CA GLY A 123 -13.15 -7.04 -1.46
C GLY A 123 -12.79 -6.54 -0.06
N ILE A 124 -12.39 -7.46 0.83
CA ILE A 124 -11.91 -7.15 2.18
C ILE A 124 -10.47 -6.61 2.05
N THR A 125 -10.27 -5.32 2.29
CA THR A 125 -9.01 -4.62 1.97
C THR A 125 -8.32 -4.03 3.20
N VAL A 126 -7.02 -3.80 3.07
CA VAL A 126 -6.24 -2.92 3.96
C VAL A 126 -5.69 -1.76 3.13
N PRO A 127 -5.56 -0.55 3.70
CA PRO A 127 -5.82 -0.22 5.10
C PRO A 127 -7.31 -0.08 5.40
N ALA A 128 -7.68 -0.29 6.67
CA ALA A 128 -9.03 -0.03 7.17
C ALA A 128 -8.98 0.56 8.58
N PHE A 129 -9.77 1.60 8.85
CA PHE A 129 -10.01 2.04 10.23
C PHE A 129 -11.16 1.24 10.82
N VAL A 130 -10.93 0.65 12.00
CA VAL A 130 -11.94 -0.06 12.78
C VAL A 130 -12.21 0.76 14.06
N ASP A 131 -13.48 1.03 14.34
CA ASP A 131 -13.91 1.65 15.60
C ASP A 131 -13.89 0.58 16.70
N THR A 132 -12.99 0.71 17.67
CA THR A 132 -12.82 -0.32 18.72
C THR A 132 -14.00 -0.42 19.66
N THR A 133 -14.89 0.57 19.68
CA THR A 133 -16.10 0.55 20.52
C THR A 133 -17.22 -0.31 19.93
N THR A 134 -17.25 -0.44 18.61
CA THR A 134 -18.29 -1.17 17.88
C THR A 134 -17.76 -2.38 17.12
N GLY A 135 -16.45 -2.49 16.93
CA GLY A 135 -15.80 -3.55 16.16
C GLY A 135 -15.99 -3.44 14.65
N ARG A 136 -16.63 -2.37 14.14
CA ARG A 136 -16.96 -2.23 12.72
C ARG A 136 -15.93 -1.38 11.98
N VAL A 137 -15.73 -1.71 10.71
CA VAL A 137 -14.94 -0.86 9.80
C VAL A 137 -15.66 0.47 9.59
N VAL A 138 -14.93 1.57 9.80
CA VAL A 138 -15.36 2.94 9.54
C VAL A 138 -15.08 3.31 8.10
N THR A 139 -13.86 3.08 7.62
CA THR A 139 -13.46 3.41 6.26
C THR A 139 -12.28 2.57 5.80
N ASN A 140 -12.21 2.35 4.49
CA ASN A 140 -11.07 1.77 3.78
C ASN A 140 -10.69 2.59 2.53
N ASP A 141 -11.19 3.83 2.41
CA ASP A 141 -10.81 4.74 1.35
C ASP A 141 -9.40 5.30 1.62
N PHE A 142 -8.39 4.54 1.21
CA PHE A 142 -7.00 4.88 1.45
C PHE A 142 -6.55 6.20 0.81
N HIS A 143 -7.27 6.69 -0.22
CA HIS A 143 -6.98 8.00 -0.81
C HIS A 143 -7.38 9.13 0.14
N GLN A 144 -8.57 9.02 0.74
CA GLN A 144 -9.09 10.00 1.68
C GLN A 144 -8.43 9.86 3.07
N MET A 145 -8.15 8.65 3.53
CA MET A 145 -7.57 8.38 4.86
C MET A 145 -6.28 9.17 5.12
N VAL A 146 -5.36 9.22 4.16
CA VAL A 146 -4.10 9.98 4.35
C VAL A 146 -4.32 11.49 4.40
N LYS A 147 -5.32 12.02 3.68
CA LYS A 147 -5.70 13.44 3.73
C LYS A 147 -6.36 13.75 5.08
N ASP A 148 -7.19 12.86 5.59
CA ASP A 148 -7.86 13.02 6.88
C ASP A 148 -6.87 12.93 8.04
N LEU A 149 -5.85 12.07 7.97
CA LEU A 149 -4.75 12.05 8.94
C LEU A 149 -4.02 13.40 8.99
N VAL A 150 -3.80 14.06 7.84
CA VAL A 150 -3.14 15.37 7.78
C VAL A 150 -4.06 16.51 8.26
N THR A 151 -5.36 16.44 7.98
CA THR A 151 -6.27 17.59 8.16
C THR A 151 -7.15 17.50 9.41
N GLU A 152 -7.72 16.33 9.68
CA GLU A 152 -8.70 16.15 10.76
C GLU A 152 -8.00 15.87 12.11
N TRP A 153 -6.83 15.22 12.08
CA TRP A 153 -6.06 14.83 13.27
C TRP A 153 -5.01 15.85 13.74
N GLY A 154 -4.99 17.06 13.17
CA GLY A 154 -3.94 18.08 13.39
C GLY A 154 -3.63 18.42 14.84
N ASP A 155 -4.61 18.37 15.75
CA ASP A 155 -4.40 18.67 17.18
C ASP A 155 -3.59 17.60 17.91
N HIS A 156 -3.39 16.44 17.29
CA HIS A 156 -2.67 15.29 17.84
C HIS A 156 -1.34 15.05 17.13
N HIS A 157 -0.95 15.91 16.18
CA HIS A 157 0.33 15.79 15.50
C HIS A 157 1.49 16.10 16.44
N ALA A 158 2.63 15.46 16.20
CA ALA A 158 3.88 15.85 16.85
C ALA A 158 4.24 17.31 16.51
N PRO A 159 4.92 18.04 17.42
CA PRO A 159 5.28 19.44 17.20
C PRO A 159 6.14 19.71 15.95
N ASP A 160 6.88 18.70 15.49
CA ASP A 160 7.77 18.72 14.33
C ASP A 160 7.21 17.96 13.12
N ALA A 161 5.93 17.57 13.15
CA ALA A 161 5.27 16.92 12.03
C ALA A 161 5.34 17.79 10.76
N PRO A 162 5.75 17.22 9.61
CA PRO A 162 5.80 17.95 8.36
C PRO A 162 4.39 18.24 7.82
N ASP A 163 4.22 19.39 7.16
CA ASP A 163 3.00 19.66 6.39
C ASP A 163 3.04 18.88 5.07
N LEU A 164 2.42 17.70 5.06
CA LEU A 164 2.40 16.81 3.89
C LEU A 164 1.41 17.25 2.80
N TRP A 165 0.49 18.18 3.08
CA TRP A 165 -0.55 18.60 2.14
C TRP A 165 -0.89 20.09 2.24
N PRO A 166 0.13 20.96 2.10
CA PRO A 166 -0.02 22.40 2.28
C PRO A 166 -0.94 22.98 1.21
N GLU A 167 -1.79 23.93 1.60
CA GLU A 167 -2.83 24.49 0.74
C GLU A 167 -2.29 24.99 -0.61
N HIS A 168 -1.14 25.64 -0.61
CA HIS A 168 -0.53 26.24 -1.81
C HIS A 168 0.07 25.23 -2.80
N LEU A 169 0.23 23.95 -2.43
CA LEU A 169 0.74 22.90 -3.32
C LEU A 169 -0.30 21.83 -3.66
N ARG A 170 -1.53 21.91 -3.13
CA ARG A 170 -2.51 20.82 -3.26
C ARG A 170 -2.80 20.43 -4.71
N ASP A 171 -2.98 21.42 -5.59
CA ASP A 171 -3.29 21.16 -7.00
C ASP A 171 -2.17 20.38 -7.68
N GLU A 172 -0.90 20.79 -7.48
CA GLU A 172 0.26 20.09 -8.03
C GLU A 172 0.45 18.71 -7.39
N ILE A 173 0.21 18.57 -6.08
CA ILE A 173 0.26 17.28 -5.38
C ILE A 173 -0.75 16.29 -5.98
N GLU A 174 -1.98 16.73 -6.23
CA GLU A 174 -3.02 15.86 -6.77
C GLU A 174 -2.73 15.52 -8.25
N GLU A 175 -2.31 16.49 -9.07
CA GLU A 175 -1.91 16.22 -10.46
C GLU A 175 -0.78 15.17 -10.55
N VAL A 176 0.31 15.36 -9.79
CA VAL A 176 1.43 14.41 -9.78
C VAL A 176 0.99 13.06 -9.22
N SER A 177 0.17 13.05 -8.17
CA SER A 177 -0.32 11.82 -7.54
C SER A 177 -1.20 10.99 -8.46
N ASP A 178 -2.03 11.62 -9.28
CA ASP A 178 -2.91 10.93 -10.23
C ASP A 178 -2.09 10.21 -11.30
N LEU A 179 -1.06 10.88 -11.83
CA LEU A 179 -0.12 10.29 -12.79
C LEU A 179 0.68 9.13 -12.18
N VAL A 180 1.18 9.33 -10.95
CA VAL A 180 1.89 8.28 -10.19
C VAL A 180 0.96 7.10 -9.89
N TYR A 181 -0.30 7.35 -9.54
CA TYR A 181 -1.27 6.29 -9.28
C TYR A 181 -1.54 5.47 -10.54
N ALA A 182 -1.95 6.14 -11.62
CA ALA A 182 -2.37 5.48 -12.85
C ALA A 182 -1.24 4.66 -13.48
N ASP A 183 -0.06 5.27 -13.61
CA ASP A 183 1.02 4.72 -14.42
C ASP A 183 2.03 3.91 -13.62
N VAL A 184 2.20 4.18 -12.30
CA VAL A 184 3.23 3.53 -11.48
C VAL A 184 2.61 2.63 -10.42
N ASN A 185 1.83 3.19 -9.50
CA ASN A 185 1.31 2.41 -8.36
C ASN A 185 0.35 1.33 -8.82
N ASN A 186 -0.56 1.65 -9.72
CA ASN A 186 -1.45 0.66 -10.35
C ASN A 186 -0.80 0.02 -11.58
N GLY A 187 0.14 0.71 -12.25
CA GLY A 187 0.86 0.20 -13.42
C GLY A 187 1.59 -1.12 -13.17
N VAL A 188 2.30 -1.25 -12.03
CA VAL A 188 2.96 -2.53 -11.68
C VAL A 188 1.98 -3.69 -11.53
N TYR A 189 0.77 -3.42 -11.02
CA TYR A 189 -0.30 -4.43 -10.92
C TYR A 189 -0.89 -4.75 -12.30
N ARG A 190 -1.06 -3.74 -13.17
CA ARG A 190 -1.49 -3.96 -14.56
C ARG A 190 -0.49 -4.82 -15.33
N CYS A 191 0.82 -4.67 -15.10
CA CYS A 191 1.82 -5.59 -15.63
C CYS A 191 1.66 -7.01 -15.06
N GLY A 192 1.63 -7.12 -13.72
CA GLY A 192 1.64 -8.41 -13.04
C GLY A 192 0.41 -9.29 -13.27
N PHE A 193 -0.76 -8.66 -13.38
CA PHE A 193 -2.05 -9.32 -13.54
C PHE A 193 -2.62 -9.27 -14.96
N ALA A 194 -1.84 -8.82 -15.94
CA ALA A 194 -2.24 -8.85 -17.34
C ALA A 194 -2.60 -10.28 -17.78
N GLY A 195 -3.79 -10.43 -18.37
CA GLY A 195 -4.27 -11.71 -18.92
C GLY A 195 -3.80 -11.97 -20.36
N SER A 196 -3.16 -10.99 -21.00
CA SER A 196 -2.61 -11.12 -22.37
C SER A 196 -1.26 -10.41 -22.53
N GLN A 197 -0.51 -10.79 -23.57
CA GLN A 197 0.78 -10.18 -23.88
C GLN A 197 0.63 -8.70 -24.27
N GLU A 198 -0.43 -8.36 -25.00
CA GLU A 198 -0.73 -7.01 -25.43
C GLU A 198 -1.01 -6.09 -24.23
N ALA A 199 -1.83 -6.55 -23.27
CA ALA A 199 -2.12 -5.80 -22.07
C ALA A 199 -0.88 -5.60 -21.19
N TYR A 200 -0.01 -6.63 -21.10
CA TYR A 200 1.28 -6.52 -20.42
C TYR A 200 2.18 -5.48 -21.10
N ASN A 201 2.31 -5.52 -22.43
CA ASN A 201 3.17 -4.61 -23.18
C ASN A 201 2.75 -3.15 -22.97
N GLU A 202 1.44 -2.86 -23.06
CA GLU A 202 0.91 -1.51 -22.84
C GLU A 202 1.21 -1.01 -21.42
N ALA A 203 0.91 -1.84 -20.40
CA ALA A 203 1.17 -1.49 -19.01
C ALA A 203 2.67 -1.29 -18.73
N PHE A 204 3.52 -2.12 -19.33
CA PHE A 204 4.98 -2.06 -19.18
C PHE A 204 5.54 -0.77 -19.81
N GLU A 205 5.13 -0.43 -21.03
CA GLU A 205 5.55 0.79 -21.72
C GLU A 205 5.11 2.05 -20.94
N GLN A 206 3.86 2.07 -20.46
CA GLN A 206 3.33 3.18 -19.66
C GLN A 206 4.07 3.34 -18.33
N LEU A 207 4.31 2.24 -17.61
CA LEU A 207 5.06 2.24 -16.35
C LEU A 207 6.44 2.86 -16.53
N PHE A 208 7.21 2.37 -17.51
CA PHE A 208 8.58 2.82 -17.69
C PHE A 208 8.69 4.21 -18.29
N SER A 209 7.73 4.62 -19.13
CA SER A 209 7.58 6.02 -19.56
C SER A 209 7.36 6.95 -18.37
N ARG A 210 6.52 6.56 -17.40
CA ARG A 210 6.32 7.37 -16.18
C ARG A 210 7.54 7.37 -15.26
N LEU A 211 8.27 6.25 -15.13
CA LEU A 211 9.52 6.21 -14.36
C LEU A 211 10.62 7.08 -14.99
N ASP A 212 10.66 7.20 -16.32
CA ASP A 212 11.55 8.14 -17.01
C ASP A 212 11.16 9.58 -16.71
N TRP A 213 9.87 9.92 -16.82
CA TRP A 213 9.36 11.25 -16.46
C TRP A 213 9.65 11.62 -14.99
N LEU A 214 9.47 10.67 -14.07
CA LEU A 214 9.83 10.87 -12.65
C LEU A 214 11.33 11.07 -12.46
N SER A 215 12.17 10.35 -13.21
CA SER A 215 13.62 10.50 -13.17
C SER A 215 14.06 11.88 -13.67
N GLU A 216 13.46 12.37 -14.75
CA GLU A 216 13.72 13.73 -15.26
C GLU A 216 13.29 14.80 -14.25
N ARG A 217 12.08 14.66 -13.69
CA ARG A 217 11.56 15.59 -12.68
C ARG A 217 12.43 15.66 -11.42
N LEU A 218 12.83 14.50 -10.90
CA LEU A 218 13.63 14.39 -9.66
C LEU A 218 15.14 14.59 -9.89
N ALA A 219 15.58 14.87 -11.11
CA ALA A 219 16.99 15.13 -11.40
C ALA A 219 17.45 16.43 -10.75
N ASP A 220 16.63 17.48 -10.84
CA ASP A 220 16.94 18.83 -10.36
C ASP A 220 16.11 19.25 -9.13
N GLN A 221 15.13 18.44 -8.71
CA GLN A 221 14.29 18.67 -7.53
C GLN A 221 14.44 17.52 -6.55
N ARG A 222 14.51 17.82 -5.25
CA ARG A 222 14.74 16.82 -4.19
C ARG A 222 13.52 15.91 -4.01
N TYR A 223 12.32 16.50 -3.99
CA TYR A 223 11.03 15.83 -3.78
C TYR A 223 10.11 16.00 -5.00
N LEU A 224 8.97 15.31 -5.01
CA LEU A 224 8.06 15.32 -6.15
C LEU A 224 7.36 16.67 -6.39
N VAL A 225 7.10 17.45 -5.34
CA VAL A 225 6.36 18.72 -5.45
C VAL A 225 6.98 19.74 -4.50
N GLY A 226 7.34 20.91 -5.03
CA GLY A 226 8.00 21.96 -4.27
C GLY A 226 9.41 21.58 -3.78
N ASP A 227 9.78 22.09 -2.61
CA ASP A 227 11.07 21.90 -1.93
C ASP A 227 10.93 21.14 -0.59
N GLN A 228 9.79 20.44 -0.40
CA GLN A 228 9.48 19.72 0.83
C GLN A 228 8.84 18.35 0.56
N LEU A 229 8.85 17.49 1.58
CA LEU A 229 8.13 16.21 1.54
C LEU A 229 6.62 16.46 1.48
N THR A 230 5.92 15.74 0.61
CA THR A 230 4.45 15.84 0.46
C THR A 230 3.79 14.47 0.40
N LEU A 231 2.45 14.45 0.37
CA LEU A 231 1.68 13.24 0.10
C LEU A 231 2.01 12.60 -1.26
N ALA A 232 2.53 13.34 -2.24
CA ALA A 232 2.97 12.75 -3.50
C ALA A 232 4.14 11.76 -3.28
N ASP A 233 5.10 12.14 -2.45
CA ASP A 233 6.26 11.30 -2.10
C ASP A 233 5.83 10.07 -1.30
N VAL A 234 4.94 10.27 -0.32
CA VAL A 234 4.32 9.19 0.47
C VAL A 234 3.56 8.20 -0.41
N ARG A 235 2.96 8.65 -1.53
CA ARG A 235 2.21 7.80 -2.46
C ARG A 235 3.15 7.02 -3.41
N LEU A 236 4.25 7.62 -3.85
CA LEU A 236 5.22 6.97 -4.75
C LEU A 236 6.08 5.93 -4.02
N TRP A 237 6.63 6.30 -2.85
CA TRP A 237 7.69 5.54 -2.21
C TRP A 237 7.34 4.07 -1.87
N PRO A 238 6.12 3.74 -1.39
CA PRO A 238 5.74 2.35 -1.15
C PRO A 238 5.84 1.46 -2.39
N THR A 239 5.73 2.02 -3.60
CA THR A 239 5.95 1.28 -4.84
C THR A 239 7.45 1.07 -5.10
N LEU A 240 8.27 2.10 -4.90
CA LEU A 240 9.72 2.01 -5.13
C LEU A 240 10.38 0.99 -4.18
N VAL A 241 10.05 1.01 -2.89
CA VAL A 241 10.67 0.10 -1.90
C VAL A 241 10.37 -1.38 -2.18
N ARG A 242 9.27 -1.67 -2.90
CA ARG A 242 8.87 -3.01 -3.30
C ARG A 242 9.33 -3.40 -4.70
N PHE A 243 9.91 -2.47 -5.46
CA PHE A 243 10.17 -2.66 -6.88
C PHE A 243 11.13 -3.81 -7.13
N ASP A 244 12.33 -3.77 -6.55
CA ASP A 244 13.33 -4.84 -6.73
C ASP A 244 12.97 -6.12 -5.97
N ALA A 245 12.23 -6.00 -4.86
CA ALA A 245 11.88 -7.12 -3.99
C ALA A 245 10.69 -7.95 -4.51
N ALA A 246 9.80 -7.35 -5.29
CA ALA A 246 8.60 -8.01 -5.81
C ALA A 246 8.34 -7.66 -7.27
N TYR A 247 8.13 -6.38 -7.61
CA TYR A 247 7.56 -6.01 -8.92
C TYR A 247 8.45 -6.35 -10.11
N HIS A 248 9.76 -6.14 -9.98
CA HIS A 248 10.73 -6.44 -11.03
C HIS A 248 10.68 -7.91 -11.47
N GLY A 249 10.67 -8.84 -10.50
CA GLY A 249 10.63 -10.27 -10.76
C GLY A 249 9.20 -10.80 -10.92
N HIS A 250 8.40 -10.71 -9.85
CA HIS A 250 7.07 -11.30 -9.74
C HIS A 250 6.09 -10.74 -10.78
N PHE A 251 6.06 -9.40 -10.94
CA PHE A 251 5.20 -8.72 -11.91
C PHE A 251 5.89 -8.43 -13.24
N LYS A 252 7.13 -8.90 -13.42
CA LYS A 252 7.92 -8.76 -14.65
C LYS A 252 8.16 -7.31 -15.07
N CYS A 253 8.12 -6.35 -14.15
CA CYS A 253 8.46 -4.95 -14.42
C CYS A 253 9.99 -4.77 -14.55
N ASN A 254 10.58 -5.34 -15.60
CA ASN A 254 12.00 -5.72 -15.64
C ASN A 254 12.86 -5.01 -16.71
N ARG A 255 12.53 -3.78 -17.12
CA ARG A 255 13.45 -2.98 -17.97
C ARG A 255 14.75 -2.70 -17.23
N HIS A 256 14.64 -2.24 -15.98
CA HIS A 256 15.73 -1.96 -15.06
C HIS A 256 15.29 -2.26 -13.63
N LYS A 257 16.22 -2.63 -12.77
CA LYS A 257 16.01 -2.56 -11.31
C LYS A 257 15.93 -1.10 -10.86
N LEU A 258 15.29 -0.85 -9.72
CA LEU A 258 15.35 0.44 -9.04
C LEU A 258 16.80 0.86 -8.80
N THR A 259 17.63 -0.05 -8.32
CA THR A 259 19.07 0.17 -8.09
C THR A 259 19.87 0.57 -9.34
N GLU A 260 19.31 0.36 -10.54
CA GLU A 260 19.91 0.72 -11.83
C GLU A 260 19.33 2.03 -12.40
N MET A 261 18.38 2.68 -11.70
CA MET A 261 17.79 3.97 -12.06
C MET A 261 18.35 5.06 -11.12
N PRO A 262 19.47 5.75 -11.47
CA PRO A 262 20.29 6.47 -10.48
C PRO A 262 19.56 7.56 -9.70
N VAL A 263 18.72 8.35 -10.40
CA VAL A 263 17.95 9.45 -9.78
C VAL A 263 16.90 8.89 -8.83
N LEU A 264 16.07 7.94 -9.30
CA LEU A 264 15.04 7.30 -8.48
C LEU A 264 15.62 6.52 -7.30
N TRP A 265 16.77 5.87 -7.50
CA TRP A 265 17.46 5.15 -6.43
C TRP A 265 18.03 6.08 -5.36
N ALA A 266 18.60 7.21 -5.77
CA ALA A 266 19.00 8.25 -4.83
C ALA A 266 17.80 8.82 -4.09
N TYR A 267 16.69 9.12 -4.79
CA TYR A 267 15.46 9.62 -4.18
C TYR A 267 14.86 8.64 -3.17
N ALA A 268 14.77 7.35 -3.51
CA ALA A 268 14.22 6.35 -2.61
C ALA A 268 15.07 6.17 -1.34
N ARG A 269 16.41 6.22 -1.46
CA ARG A 269 17.34 6.19 -0.32
C ARG A 269 17.30 7.44 0.53
N ASP A 270 17.10 8.62 -0.07
CA ASP A 270 16.89 9.87 0.68
C ASP A 270 15.67 9.76 1.59
N LEU A 271 14.54 9.30 1.06
CA LEU A 271 13.33 9.08 1.87
C LEU A 271 13.52 8.00 2.94
N TRP A 272 14.22 6.91 2.62
CA TRP A 272 14.56 5.86 3.57
C TRP A 272 15.34 6.40 4.78
N GLN A 273 16.32 7.27 4.55
CA GLN A 273 17.30 7.71 5.54
C GLN A 273 16.91 9.01 6.25
N THR A 274 16.49 10.03 5.51
CA THR A 274 16.22 11.38 6.02
C THR A 274 14.91 11.44 6.82
N TRP A 275 13.88 10.71 6.36
CA TRP A 275 12.54 10.73 6.95
C TRP A 275 12.19 9.46 7.72
N ASP A 276 13.19 8.60 7.96
CA ASP A 276 13.03 7.30 8.62
C ASP A 276 11.96 6.39 8.00
N PHE A 277 11.69 6.51 6.69
CA PHE A 277 10.73 5.61 6.03
C PHE A 277 11.20 4.15 6.12
N GLY A 278 12.52 3.91 6.27
CA GLY A 278 13.07 2.57 6.45
C GLY A 278 12.52 1.82 7.66
N SER A 279 12.18 2.52 8.76
CA SER A 279 11.69 1.88 9.99
C SER A 279 10.28 1.28 9.84
N THR A 280 9.53 1.69 8.81
CA THR A 280 8.18 1.18 8.54
C THR A 280 8.16 -0.05 7.63
N VAL A 281 9.31 -0.45 7.09
CA VAL A 281 9.46 -1.51 6.08
C VAL A 281 9.67 -2.88 6.70
N ASP A 282 8.92 -3.86 6.18
CA ASP A 282 9.22 -5.27 6.37
C ASP A 282 9.24 -5.96 4.98
N LEU A 283 10.44 -6.13 4.42
CA LEU A 283 10.60 -6.74 3.09
C LEU A 283 10.34 -8.25 3.11
N GLU A 284 10.48 -8.93 4.24
CA GLU A 284 10.13 -10.34 4.34
C GLU A 284 8.61 -10.51 4.31
N HIS A 285 7.86 -9.64 5.00
CA HIS A 285 6.39 -9.58 4.93
C HIS A 285 5.92 -9.27 3.50
N VAL A 286 6.56 -8.30 2.82
CA VAL A 286 6.29 -7.99 1.40
C VAL A 286 6.52 -9.23 0.53
N LYS A 287 7.71 -9.83 0.59
CA LYS A 287 8.08 -10.98 -0.27
C LYS A 287 7.16 -12.17 0.00
N ALA A 288 6.90 -12.50 1.26
CA ALA A 288 5.99 -13.59 1.62
C ALA A 288 4.60 -13.38 1.01
N HIS A 289 4.03 -12.17 1.14
CA HIS A 289 2.72 -11.86 0.56
C HIS A 289 2.70 -12.02 -0.96
N TYR A 290 3.59 -11.33 -1.68
CA TYR A 290 3.53 -11.32 -3.14
C TYR A 290 3.78 -12.69 -3.75
N TYR A 291 4.77 -13.43 -3.24
CA TYR A 291 5.17 -14.70 -3.83
C TYR A 291 4.33 -15.89 -3.35
N ALA A 292 3.78 -15.87 -2.13
CA ALA A 292 3.03 -17.01 -1.59
C ALA A 292 1.50 -16.89 -1.77
N THR A 293 0.94 -15.67 -1.79
CA THR A 293 -0.51 -15.44 -1.97
C THR A 293 -0.93 -15.51 -3.44
N HIS A 294 -0.14 -14.94 -4.36
CA HIS A 294 -0.49 -14.90 -5.79
C HIS A 294 -0.13 -16.21 -6.51
N ARG A 295 -0.78 -17.32 -6.12
CA ARG A 295 -0.54 -18.65 -6.70
C ARG A 295 -0.85 -18.74 -8.19
N ASP A 296 -1.72 -17.87 -8.70
CA ASP A 296 -2.02 -17.75 -10.14
C ASP A 296 -0.79 -17.29 -10.95
N ILE A 297 0.09 -16.47 -10.36
CA ILE A 297 1.34 -16.00 -10.99
C ILE A 297 2.52 -16.91 -10.63
N ASN A 298 2.62 -17.31 -9.36
CA ASN A 298 3.68 -18.16 -8.84
C ASN A 298 3.10 -19.43 -8.19
N PRO A 299 2.78 -20.47 -8.97
CA PRO A 299 2.13 -21.68 -8.45
C PRO A 299 2.95 -22.38 -7.35
N THR A 300 4.28 -22.34 -7.47
CA THR A 300 5.18 -22.96 -6.50
C THR A 300 5.13 -22.29 -5.13
N GLY A 301 4.78 -21.00 -5.07
CA GLY A 301 4.83 -20.19 -3.86
C GLY A 301 6.24 -19.98 -3.31
N VAL A 302 7.27 -20.32 -4.08
CA VAL A 302 8.67 -20.14 -3.66
C VAL A 302 8.95 -18.65 -3.56
N VAL A 303 9.48 -18.23 -2.41
CA VAL A 303 9.86 -16.86 -2.12
C VAL A 303 11.37 -16.70 -2.41
N PRO A 304 11.78 -15.74 -3.27
CA PRO A 304 13.19 -15.48 -3.53
C PRO A 304 13.94 -15.04 -2.26
N LEU A 305 15.21 -15.42 -2.13
CA LEU A 305 16.05 -14.95 -1.02
C LEU A 305 16.46 -13.48 -1.16
N GLY A 306 16.71 -13.02 -2.38
CA GLY A 306 17.12 -11.64 -2.64
C GLY A 306 15.96 -10.63 -2.62
N PRO A 307 16.24 -9.37 -2.98
CA PRO A 307 17.57 -8.80 -3.23
C PRO A 307 18.35 -8.54 -1.92
N ASP A 308 19.66 -8.29 -2.04
CA ASP A 308 20.44 -7.71 -0.92
C ASP A 308 19.95 -6.28 -0.63
N THR A 309 19.70 -5.98 0.65
CA THR A 309 19.13 -4.72 1.11
C THR A 309 20.19 -3.74 1.62
N SER A 310 21.47 -4.14 1.67
CA SER A 310 22.56 -3.31 2.19
C SER A 310 22.65 -1.94 1.48
N GLY A 311 22.28 -1.89 0.20
CA GLY A 311 22.27 -0.69 -0.63
C GLY A 311 21.39 0.45 -0.09
N TRP A 312 20.32 0.17 0.66
CA TRP A 312 19.37 1.19 1.14
C TRP A 312 20.02 2.23 2.08
N THR A 313 21.10 1.85 2.75
CA THR A 313 21.82 2.69 3.74
C THR A 313 23.06 3.38 3.16
N THR A 314 23.30 3.24 1.85
CA THR A 314 24.42 3.91 1.19
C THR A 314 24.09 5.40 0.94
N PRO A 315 25.10 6.30 0.92
CA PRO A 315 24.86 7.74 0.71
C PRO A 315 24.09 8.03 -0.59
N HIS A 316 23.08 8.89 -0.51
CA HIS A 316 22.23 9.24 -1.65
C HIS A 316 22.64 10.52 -2.37
N GLY A 317 23.27 11.49 -1.68
CA GLY A 317 23.84 12.69 -2.31
C GLY A 317 22.78 13.69 -2.82
N ARG A 318 21.61 13.75 -2.18
CA ARG A 318 20.48 14.61 -2.58
C ARG A 318 20.31 15.85 -1.71
N GLU A 319 21.16 16.02 -0.71
CA GLU A 319 21.10 17.09 0.29
C GLU A 319 21.34 18.47 -0.33
N SER A 320 22.03 18.55 -1.47
CA SER A 320 22.30 19.79 -2.20
C SER A 320 21.18 20.23 -3.15
N LEU A 321 20.19 19.36 -3.40
CA LEU A 321 19.04 19.69 -4.23
C LEU A 321 18.02 20.50 -3.43
N ARG A 322 17.30 21.38 -4.13
CA ARG A 322 16.14 22.07 -3.58
C ARG A 322 14.93 21.16 -3.61
#